data_AF-A0AAD7I167-F1
#
_entry.id   AF-A0AAD7I167-F1
#
_cell.length_a   1.000
_cell.length_b   1.000
_cell.length_c   1.000
_cell.angle_alpha   90.00
_cell.angle_beta   90.00
_cell.angle_gamma   90.00
#
_symmetry.space_group_name_H-M   'P 1'
#
loop_
_entity.id
_entity.type
_entity.pdbx_description
1 polymer ?
#
loop_
_entity_poly.entity_id
_entity_poly.type
_entity_poly.pdbx_seq_one_letter_code
_entity_poly.pdbx_strand_id
1 'polypeptide(L)'
;MTSDARDLQTTSRYIIPAISSEKERLAKQYAMKKAIYGWSSAVPTTIDLSKVENVLDIAAGTCIWTLDFADMPQVKSNRDKINIYACDINTDFFPDSRFMDDMGITTFGQDVTAPFAEEYHGKFDLIHASFLVICLTEEGWLSALANFAKILKPGGIVLMDESDPIFFTEEQPPWPIDAGGHVIDKCMDGTSWVHKANCVYTGYSLKNGFVVGLTICLRGMLEQAGFVVEDSQRGLAAVGKVCRSRKGLDGGSLAAYEDFSVENMDLLLPHLAAGMFEKQTLEVPPGNIVTEKMVMDEILNEVQTGMRADGAILVGAYFVARKS
;
A
#
# COMPACT_ATOMS: atom_id res chain seq x y z
N MET A 1 -3.13 16.42 -23.26
CA MET A 1 -2.08 15.58 -22.64
C MET A 1 -0.74 16.10 -23.14
N THR A 2 0.00 16.79 -22.29
CA THR A 2 1.35 17.32 -22.57
C THR A 2 2.38 16.18 -22.60
N SER A 3 3.56 16.41 -23.20
CA SER A 3 4.66 15.43 -23.28
C SER A 3 5.03 14.84 -21.92
N ASP A 4 4.99 15.65 -20.88
CA ASP A 4 5.52 15.32 -19.54
C ASP A 4 4.68 14.24 -18.83
N ALA A 5 3.38 14.18 -19.09
CA ALA A 5 2.51 13.16 -18.50
C ALA A 5 2.77 11.76 -19.10
N ARG A 6 3.19 11.67 -20.37
CA ARG A 6 3.57 10.39 -20.99
C ARG A 6 4.92 9.90 -20.48
N ASP A 7 5.86 10.82 -20.23
CA ASP A 7 7.18 10.45 -19.71
C ASP A 7 7.09 9.90 -18.28
N LEU A 8 6.27 10.50 -17.41
CA LEU A 8 5.99 9.99 -16.06
C LEU A 8 5.36 8.59 -16.07
N GLN A 9 4.44 8.33 -17.00
CA GLN A 9 3.76 7.04 -17.06
C GLN A 9 4.71 5.87 -17.34
N THR A 10 5.79 6.10 -18.10
CA THR A 10 6.78 5.06 -18.44
C THR A 10 7.70 4.65 -17.29
N THR A 11 7.76 5.44 -16.21
CA THR A 11 8.58 5.15 -15.02
C THR A 11 7.79 4.51 -13.88
N SER A 12 6.47 4.35 -14.03
CA SER A 12 5.65 3.66 -13.04
C SER A 12 6.10 2.21 -12.86
N ARG A 13 6.28 1.79 -11.60
CA ARG A 13 6.58 0.40 -11.23
C ARG A 13 5.32 -0.45 -10.99
N TYR A 14 4.12 0.14 -11.15
CA TYR A 14 2.87 -0.59 -10.98
C TYR A 14 2.64 -1.58 -12.13
N ILE A 15 2.46 -2.86 -11.80
CA ILE A 15 2.47 -3.94 -12.81
C ILE A 15 1.07 -4.37 -13.30
N ILE A 16 -0.01 -3.98 -12.62
CA ILE A 16 -1.37 -4.40 -12.99
C ILE A 16 -2.01 -3.30 -13.87
N PRO A 17 -2.54 -3.63 -15.06
CA PRO A 17 -3.14 -2.63 -15.96
C PRO A 17 -4.36 -1.90 -15.36
N ALA A 18 -4.57 -0.65 -15.76
CA ALA A 18 -5.66 0.22 -15.30
C ALA A 18 -7.03 -0.11 -15.94
N ILE A 19 -7.48 -1.35 -15.79
CA ILE A 19 -8.78 -1.82 -16.29
C ILE A 19 -9.86 -1.82 -15.19
N SER A 20 -11.13 -1.88 -15.56
CA SER A 20 -12.26 -1.78 -14.62
C SER A 20 -12.20 -2.80 -13.48
N SER A 21 -11.84 -4.06 -13.78
CA SER A 21 -11.71 -5.11 -12.76
C SER A 21 -10.62 -4.79 -11.72
N GLU A 22 -9.55 -4.11 -12.15
CA GLU A 22 -8.50 -3.68 -11.24
C GLU A 22 -8.94 -2.50 -10.37
N LYS A 23 -9.69 -1.55 -10.93
CA LYS A 23 -10.29 -0.45 -10.14
C LYS A 23 -11.24 -1.00 -9.07
N GLU A 24 -12.04 -2.01 -9.40
CA GLU A 24 -12.93 -2.68 -8.46
C GLU A 24 -12.17 -3.45 -7.36
N ARG A 25 -11.08 -4.16 -7.73
CA ARG A 25 -10.21 -4.83 -6.76
C ARG A 25 -9.63 -3.83 -5.77
N LEU A 26 -9.08 -2.70 -6.24
CA LEU A 26 -8.51 -1.65 -5.40
C LEU A 26 -9.55 -1.06 -4.43
N ALA A 27 -10.79 -0.86 -4.87
CA ALA A 27 -11.87 -0.39 -4.00
C ALA A 27 -12.21 -1.40 -2.88
N LYS A 28 -12.25 -2.71 -3.19
CA LYS A 28 -12.45 -3.76 -2.19
C LYS A 28 -11.25 -3.89 -1.24
N GLN A 29 -10.02 -3.73 -1.75
CA GLN A 29 -8.80 -3.71 -0.93
C GLN A 29 -8.82 -2.55 0.06
N TYR A 30 -9.24 -1.36 -0.38
CA TYR A 30 -9.44 -0.21 0.49
C TYR A 30 -10.48 -0.47 1.59
N ALA A 31 -11.63 -1.06 1.24
CA ALA A 31 -12.65 -1.42 2.22
C ALA A 31 -12.14 -2.44 3.24
N MET A 32 -11.40 -3.46 2.80
CA MET A 32 -10.78 -4.45 3.68
C MET A 32 -9.74 -3.81 4.61
N LYS A 33 -8.91 -2.89 4.10
CA LYS A 33 -7.96 -2.11 4.91
C LYS A 33 -8.68 -1.36 6.03
N LYS A 34 -9.75 -0.62 5.71
CA LYS A 34 -10.53 0.08 6.73
C LYS A 34 -11.08 -0.86 7.79
N ALA A 35 -11.59 -2.03 7.40
CA ALA A 35 -12.07 -3.03 8.34
C ALA A 35 -10.93 -3.59 9.22
N ILE A 36 -9.74 -3.82 8.66
CA ILE A 36 -8.57 -4.26 9.44
C ILE A 36 -8.20 -3.23 10.51
N TYR A 37 -8.17 -1.94 10.17
CA TYR A 37 -7.85 -0.88 11.12
C TYR A 37 -9.02 -0.41 11.98
N GLY A 38 -10.23 -0.95 11.77
CA GLY A 38 -11.42 -0.50 12.49
C GLY A 38 -11.83 0.94 12.15
N TRP A 39 -11.53 1.41 10.94
CA TRP A 39 -11.80 2.77 10.51
C TRP A 39 -13.19 2.90 9.91
N SER A 40 -14.00 3.77 10.50
CA SER A 40 -15.30 4.18 9.96
C SER A 40 -15.23 5.38 9.01
N SER A 41 -14.06 6.01 8.88
CA SER A 41 -13.78 7.20 8.06
C SER A 41 -12.44 7.09 7.35
N ALA A 42 -12.17 7.99 6.40
CA ALA A 42 -10.92 7.99 5.64
C ALA A 42 -9.68 8.28 6.51
N VAL A 43 -9.84 8.99 7.64
CA VAL A 43 -8.77 9.26 8.61
C VAL A 43 -9.13 8.69 9.99
N PRO A 44 -8.14 8.26 10.80
CA PRO A 44 -8.35 7.89 12.20
C PRO A 44 -8.81 9.09 13.05
N THR A 45 -9.48 8.81 14.16
CA THR A 45 -10.00 9.83 15.10
C THR A 45 -8.90 10.63 15.80
N THR A 46 -7.65 10.18 15.73
CA THR A 46 -6.47 10.88 16.24
C THR A 46 -6.09 12.10 15.40
N ILE A 47 -6.63 12.24 14.18
CA ILE A 47 -6.41 13.40 13.32
C ILE A 47 -7.55 14.42 13.50
N ASP A 48 -7.21 15.59 14.04
CA ASP A 48 -8.12 16.74 14.13
C ASP A 48 -8.17 17.51 12.80
N LEU A 49 -9.33 17.47 12.14
CA LEU A 49 -9.57 18.19 10.88
C LEU A 49 -10.01 19.65 11.07
N SER A 50 -10.17 20.15 12.30
CA SER A 50 -10.71 21.49 12.56
C SER A 50 -9.87 22.64 11.98
N LYS A 51 -8.57 22.39 11.75
CA LYS A 51 -7.60 23.36 11.20
C LYS A 51 -7.01 22.93 9.85
N VAL A 52 -7.53 21.86 9.26
CA VAL A 52 -7.04 21.34 7.98
C VAL A 52 -7.69 22.13 6.85
N GLU A 53 -6.88 22.76 5.99
CA GLU A 53 -7.36 23.53 4.84
C GLU A 53 -6.92 22.91 3.50
N ASN A 54 -5.74 22.28 3.45
CA ASN A 54 -5.20 21.70 2.22
C ASN A 54 -4.79 20.25 2.46
N VAL A 55 -5.40 19.34 1.70
CA VAL A 55 -5.19 17.90 1.82
C VAL A 55 -4.69 17.34 0.50
N LEU A 56 -3.67 16.49 0.54
CA LEU A 56 -3.15 15.81 -0.65
C LEU A 56 -3.14 14.29 -0.46
N ASP A 57 -3.80 13.57 -1.37
CA ASP A 57 -3.66 12.12 -1.54
C ASP A 57 -2.54 11.84 -2.56
N ILE A 58 -1.47 11.19 -2.13
CA ILE A 58 -0.28 10.90 -2.95
C ILE A 58 -0.29 9.43 -3.35
N ALA A 59 0.03 9.17 -4.62
CA ALA A 59 -0.17 7.86 -5.25
C ALA A 59 -1.63 7.42 -5.11
N ALA A 60 -2.53 8.35 -5.45
CA ALA A 60 -3.96 8.23 -5.18
C ALA A 60 -4.64 7.08 -5.93
N GLY A 61 -4.02 6.52 -6.98
CA GLY A 61 -4.54 5.41 -7.76
C GLY A 61 -5.95 5.70 -8.27
N THR A 62 -6.96 5.03 -7.73
CA THR A 62 -8.38 5.25 -8.11
C THR A 62 -9.02 6.47 -7.47
N CYS A 63 -8.27 7.22 -6.66
CA CYS A 63 -8.76 8.29 -5.78
C CYS A 63 -9.76 7.81 -4.73
N ILE A 64 -9.82 6.51 -4.41
CA ILE A 64 -10.85 5.97 -3.50
C ILE A 64 -10.74 6.54 -2.08
N TRP A 65 -9.52 6.77 -1.58
CA TRP A 65 -9.31 7.46 -0.29
C TRP A 65 -9.71 8.93 -0.40
N THR A 66 -9.28 9.62 -1.46
CA THR A 66 -9.66 11.02 -1.73
C THR A 66 -11.18 11.21 -1.70
N LEU A 67 -11.92 10.31 -2.38
CA LEU A 67 -13.38 10.37 -2.45
C LEU A 67 -14.03 10.05 -1.10
N ASP A 68 -13.53 9.08 -0.34
CA ASP A 68 -14.00 8.78 1.01
C ASP A 68 -13.75 9.97 1.96
N PHE A 69 -12.58 10.60 1.88
CA PHE A 69 -12.25 11.81 2.65
C PHE A 69 -13.20 12.96 2.31
N ALA A 70 -13.42 13.22 1.02
CA ALA A 70 -14.36 14.23 0.55
C ALA A 70 -15.81 13.94 0.97
N ASP A 71 -16.16 12.67 1.20
CA ASP A 71 -17.50 12.25 1.60
C ASP A 71 -17.79 12.43 3.10
N MET A 72 -16.73 12.55 3.92
CA MET A 72 -16.85 12.67 5.37
C MET A 72 -17.75 13.85 5.78
N PRO A 73 -18.69 13.69 6.74
CA PRO A 73 -19.62 14.74 7.12
C PRO A 73 -18.96 16.07 7.49
N GLN A 74 -17.87 16.02 8.28
CA GLN A 74 -17.12 17.21 8.69
C GLN A 74 -16.39 17.93 7.53
N VAL A 75 -16.04 17.19 6.48
CA VAL A 75 -15.41 17.73 5.26
C VAL A 75 -16.48 18.34 4.37
N LYS A 76 -17.61 17.65 4.16
CA LYS A 76 -18.77 18.19 3.44
C LYS A 76 -19.29 19.49 4.06
N SER A 77 -19.42 19.55 5.39
CA SER A 77 -19.89 20.76 6.08
C SER A 77 -18.92 21.94 5.99
N ASN A 78 -17.64 21.70 5.66
CA ASN A 78 -16.62 22.74 5.50
C ASN A 78 -16.04 22.76 4.09
N ARG A 79 -16.80 22.34 3.07
CA ARG A 79 -16.26 22.11 1.72
C ARG A 79 -15.62 23.36 1.10
N ASP A 80 -16.14 24.54 1.40
CA ASP A 80 -15.60 25.82 0.91
C ASP A 80 -14.25 26.22 1.56
N LYS A 81 -13.83 25.52 2.62
CA LYS A 81 -12.59 25.78 3.37
C LYS A 81 -11.51 24.73 3.16
N ILE A 82 -11.87 23.56 2.61
CA ILE A 82 -10.96 22.43 2.44
C ILE A 82 -10.70 22.21 0.95
N ASN A 83 -9.49 22.50 0.53
CA ASN A 83 -8.97 22.18 -0.79
C ASN A 83 -8.44 20.75 -0.78
N ILE A 84 -8.96 19.93 -1.70
CA ILE A 84 -8.59 18.51 -1.82
C ILE A 84 -7.81 18.32 -3.11
N TYR A 85 -6.65 17.70 -2.99
CA TYR A 85 -5.74 17.39 -4.06
C TYR A 85 -5.48 15.88 -4.13
N ALA A 86 -5.25 15.36 -5.32
CA ALA A 86 -4.81 13.99 -5.52
C ALA A 86 -3.74 13.93 -6.62
N CYS A 87 -2.68 13.16 -6.41
CA CYS A 87 -1.67 12.94 -7.43
C CYS A 87 -1.22 11.50 -7.53
N ASP A 88 -0.77 11.13 -8.72
CA ASP A 88 -0.21 9.81 -9.01
C ASP A 88 0.79 9.95 -10.17
N ILE A 89 1.75 9.03 -10.26
CA ILE A 89 2.66 8.97 -11.40
C ILE A 89 1.92 8.52 -12.67
N ASN A 90 0.86 7.73 -12.52
CA ASN A 90 -0.03 7.31 -13.60
C ASN A 90 -1.49 7.68 -13.29
N THR A 91 -2.03 8.60 -14.07
CA THR A 91 -3.39 9.13 -13.88
C THR A 91 -4.50 8.28 -14.54
N ASP A 92 -4.18 7.17 -15.20
CA ASP A 92 -5.18 6.31 -15.87
C ASP A 92 -6.18 5.67 -14.88
N PHE A 93 -5.77 5.53 -13.63
CA PHE A 93 -6.64 5.04 -12.57
C PHE A 93 -7.67 6.08 -12.11
N PHE A 94 -7.43 7.37 -12.34
CA PHE A 94 -8.32 8.43 -11.89
C PHE A 94 -9.75 8.27 -12.47
N PRO A 95 -10.76 8.76 -11.73
CA PRO A 95 -12.10 8.96 -12.30
C PRO A 95 -12.11 9.95 -13.47
N ASP A 96 -13.25 10.07 -14.16
CA ASP A 96 -13.41 11.10 -15.22
C ASP A 96 -13.10 12.49 -14.66
N SER A 97 -12.32 13.28 -15.39
CA SER A 97 -11.85 14.58 -14.91
C SER A 97 -13.00 15.54 -14.60
N ARG A 98 -14.11 15.48 -15.34
CA ARG A 98 -15.28 16.33 -15.07
C ARG A 98 -15.94 15.98 -13.75
N PHE A 99 -15.97 14.69 -13.39
CA PHE A 99 -16.46 14.26 -12.09
C PHE A 99 -15.56 14.79 -10.95
N MET A 100 -14.24 14.77 -11.15
CA MET A 100 -13.30 15.34 -10.18
C MET A 100 -13.45 16.87 -10.05
N ASP A 101 -13.63 17.57 -11.18
CA ASP A 101 -13.88 19.01 -11.23
C ASP A 101 -15.20 19.40 -10.54
N ASP A 102 -16.29 18.65 -10.80
CA ASP A 102 -17.60 18.87 -10.16
C ASP A 102 -17.54 18.65 -8.64
N MET A 103 -16.66 17.76 -8.20
CA MET A 103 -16.34 17.56 -6.79
C MET A 103 -15.37 18.64 -6.26
N GLY A 104 -14.78 19.50 -7.08
CA GLY A 104 -13.78 20.47 -6.65
C GLY A 104 -12.49 19.80 -6.13
N ILE A 105 -12.10 18.66 -6.71
CA ILE A 105 -10.87 17.95 -6.38
C ILE A 105 -9.85 18.22 -7.48
N THR A 106 -8.69 18.75 -7.11
CA THR A 106 -7.60 19.02 -8.06
C THR A 106 -6.72 17.78 -8.24
N THR A 107 -6.70 17.20 -9.44
CA THR A 107 -5.86 16.05 -9.77
C THR A 107 -4.66 16.42 -10.63
N PHE A 108 -3.48 15.86 -10.37
CA PHE A 108 -2.28 16.08 -11.21
C PHE A 108 -1.33 14.88 -11.24
N GLY A 109 -0.41 14.85 -12.21
CA GLY A 109 0.63 13.83 -12.31
C GLY A 109 1.84 14.17 -11.43
N GLN A 110 2.36 13.21 -10.66
CA GLN A 110 3.55 13.39 -9.84
C GLN A 110 4.28 12.07 -9.56
N ASP A 111 5.57 12.02 -9.85
CA ASP A 111 6.47 11.01 -9.26
C ASP A 111 6.82 11.43 -7.84
N VAL A 112 6.42 10.62 -6.85
CA VAL A 112 6.65 10.91 -5.44
C VAL A 112 8.12 11.01 -5.06
N THR A 113 9.01 10.37 -5.82
CA THR A 113 10.47 10.41 -5.60
C THR A 113 11.11 11.66 -6.19
N ALA A 114 10.43 12.36 -7.11
CA ALA A 114 10.89 13.60 -7.70
C ALA A 114 10.41 14.82 -6.89
N PRO A 115 11.19 15.93 -6.89
CA PRO A 115 10.76 17.17 -6.25
C PRO A 115 9.40 17.65 -6.79
N PHE A 116 8.49 17.99 -5.87
CA PHE A 116 7.24 18.65 -6.22
C PHE A 116 7.51 20.09 -6.70
N ALA A 117 6.62 20.64 -7.54
CA ALA A 117 6.66 22.04 -7.94
C ALA A 117 6.67 22.99 -6.73
N GLU A 118 7.34 24.15 -6.86
CA GLU A 118 7.54 25.10 -5.75
C GLU A 118 6.24 25.60 -5.13
N GLU A 119 5.17 25.71 -5.92
CA GLU A 119 3.82 26.08 -5.48
C GLU A 119 3.21 25.12 -4.45
N TYR A 120 3.73 23.90 -4.32
CA TYR A 120 3.30 22.91 -3.35
C TYR A 120 4.15 22.90 -2.08
N HIS A 121 5.28 23.61 -2.02
CA HIS A 121 6.16 23.60 -0.85
C HIS A 121 5.49 24.32 0.33
N GLY A 122 5.45 23.65 1.48
CA GLY A 122 4.79 24.17 2.68
C GLY A 122 3.29 24.45 2.49
N LYS A 123 2.61 23.77 1.57
CA LYS A 123 1.19 24.02 1.25
C LYS A 123 0.21 23.17 2.04
N PHE A 124 0.56 21.91 2.30
CA PHE A 124 -0.42 20.95 2.81
C PHE A 124 -0.44 20.86 4.33
N ASP A 125 -1.64 20.73 4.88
CA ASP A 125 -1.89 20.49 6.31
C ASP A 125 -1.92 18.98 6.61
N LEU A 126 -2.43 18.19 5.66
CA LEU A 126 -2.52 16.74 5.73
C LEU A 126 -2.12 16.14 4.38
N ILE A 127 -1.22 15.16 4.40
CA ILE A 127 -0.95 14.30 3.25
C ILE A 127 -1.30 12.85 3.60
N HIS A 128 -1.81 12.10 2.63
CA HIS A 128 -2.04 10.67 2.72
C HIS A 128 -1.20 9.94 1.65
N ALA A 129 -0.65 8.79 2.00
CA ALA A 129 -0.01 7.87 1.05
C ALA A 129 -0.22 6.43 1.50
N SER A 130 -0.50 5.51 0.56
CA SER A 130 -0.87 4.13 0.88
C SER A 130 -0.31 3.14 -0.13
N PHE A 131 0.14 1.97 0.37
CA PHE A 131 0.58 0.81 -0.42
C PHE A 131 1.68 1.08 -1.48
N LEU A 132 2.68 1.88 -1.12
CA LEU A 132 3.88 2.10 -1.94
C LEU A 132 4.96 1.01 -1.76
N VAL A 133 4.75 0.04 -0.86
CA VAL A 133 5.71 -1.04 -0.50
C VAL A 133 6.36 -1.78 -1.68
N ILE A 134 5.64 -2.01 -2.79
CA ILE A 134 6.17 -2.68 -3.99
C ILE A 134 6.40 -1.74 -5.17
N CYS A 135 6.54 -0.44 -4.89
CA CYS A 135 6.74 0.61 -5.88
C CYS A 135 8.02 1.42 -5.62
N LEU A 136 8.52 1.43 -4.37
CA LEU A 136 9.67 2.22 -3.94
C LEU A 136 10.81 1.34 -3.43
N THR A 137 12.01 1.64 -3.92
CA THR A 137 13.25 1.17 -3.31
C THR A 137 13.51 1.91 -2.00
N GLU A 138 14.50 1.47 -1.23
CA GLU A 138 14.94 2.20 -0.02
C GLU A 138 15.29 3.68 -0.34
N GLU A 139 16.06 3.94 -1.39
CA GLU A 139 16.36 5.31 -1.84
C GLU A 139 15.10 6.07 -2.28
N GLY A 140 14.15 5.36 -2.90
CA GLY A 140 12.84 5.91 -3.27
C GLY A 140 12.03 6.34 -2.05
N TRP A 141 12.03 5.54 -0.99
CA TRP A 141 11.44 5.88 0.30
C TRP A 141 12.06 7.11 0.92
N LEU A 142 13.40 7.19 0.97
CA LEU A 142 14.10 8.36 1.51
C LEU A 142 13.76 9.63 0.72
N SER A 143 13.72 9.55 -0.61
CA SER A 143 13.37 10.66 -1.48
C SER A 143 11.91 11.10 -1.30
N ALA A 144 10.99 10.13 -1.25
CA ALA A 144 9.56 10.38 -1.03
C ALA A 144 9.29 11.09 0.30
N LEU A 145 9.86 10.58 1.40
CA LEU A 145 9.68 11.18 2.72
C LEU A 145 10.30 12.57 2.84
N ALA A 146 11.44 12.82 2.17
CA ALA A 146 12.01 14.16 2.08
C ALA A 146 11.10 15.13 1.31
N ASN A 147 10.47 14.68 0.21
CA ASN A 147 9.50 15.46 -0.54
C ASN A 147 8.23 15.74 0.30
N PHE A 148 7.75 14.74 1.05
CA PHE A 148 6.63 14.89 1.99
C PHE A 148 6.91 15.98 3.03
N ALA A 149 8.10 15.94 3.63
CA ALA A 149 8.53 16.96 4.57
C ALA A 149 8.56 18.34 3.89
N LYS A 150 8.96 18.45 2.63
CA LYS A 150 9.03 19.72 1.90
C LYS A 150 7.66 20.33 1.60
N ILE A 151 6.68 19.52 1.23
CA ILE A 151 5.34 20.00 0.83
C ILE A 151 4.40 20.26 2.02
N LEU A 152 4.67 19.66 3.17
CA LEU A 152 3.91 19.91 4.39
C LEU A 152 4.27 21.24 5.04
N LYS A 153 3.26 21.96 5.53
CA LYS A 153 3.43 23.07 6.47
C LYS A 153 4.16 22.59 7.74
N PRO A 154 4.87 23.48 8.47
CA PRO A 154 5.32 23.16 9.82
C PRO A 154 4.14 22.69 10.68
N GLY A 155 4.29 21.56 11.38
CA GLY A 155 3.21 20.94 12.14
C GLY A 155 2.15 20.20 11.32
N GLY A 156 2.31 20.12 9.99
CA GLY A 156 1.45 19.32 9.11
C GLY A 156 1.58 17.82 9.36
N ILE A 157 0.57 17.06 8.94
CA ILE A 157 0.43 15.63 9.25
C ILE A 157 0.64 14.79 8.00
N VAL A 158 1.36 13.69 8.14
CA VAL A 158 1.39 12.59 7.17
C VAL A 158 0.63 11.40 7.78
N LEU A 159 -0.40 10.95 7.07
CA LEU A 159 -1.07 9.68 7.31
C LEU A 159 -0.54 8.67 6.28
N MET A 160 0.10 7.62 6.76
CA MET A 160 0.58 6.55 5.90
C MET A 160 0.00 5.23 6.33
N ASP A 161 -0.24 4.34 5.36
CA ASP A 161 -0.52 2.95 5.67
C ASP A 161 0.11 2.02 4.64
N GLU A 162 0.82 1.03 5.16
CA GLU A 162 1.68 0.15 4.40
C GLU A 162 1.54 -1.29 4.87
N SER A 163 2.03 -2.22 4.06
CA SER A 163 2.04 -3.65 4.37
C SER A 163 3.42 -4.26 4.22
N ASP A 164 3.62 -5.46 4.75
CA ASP A 164 4.80 -6.26 4.46
C ASP A 164 4.49 -7.28 3.34
N PRO A 165 5.37 -7.45 2.35
CA PRO A 165 5.17 -8.40 1.26
C PRO A 165 5.59 -9.82 1.70
N ILE A 166 5.08 -10.28 2.86
CA ILE A 166 5.43 -11.55 3.50
C ILE A 166 4.18 -12.20 4.06
N PHE A 167 3.92 -13.44 3.66
CA PHE A 167 2.91 -14.30 4.22
C PHE A 167 3.43 -15.03 5.46
N PHE A 168 2.55 -15.10 6.45
CA PHE A 168 2.69 -15.84 7.70
C PHE A 168 1.52 -16.83 7.84
N THR A 169 1.66 -17.82 8.71
CA THR A 169 0.56 -18.72 9.09
C THR A 169 0.32 -18.68 10.60
N GLU A 170 -0.65 -19.42 11.11
CA GLU A 170 -0.84 -19.52 12.57
C GLU A 170 0.33 -20.28 13.23
N GLU A 171 0.92 -21.26 12.53
CA GLU A 171 2.10 -22.01 12.98
C GLU A 171 3.39 -21.22 12.88
N GLN A 172 3.46 -20.27 11.93
CA GLN A 172 4.58 -19.36 11.71
C GLN A 172 4.10 -17.91 11.75
N PRO A 173 3.74 -17.38 12.94
CA PRO A 173 3.10 -16.09 13.07
C PRO A 173 4.07 -14.94 12.75
N PRO A 174 3.54 -13.74 12.43
CA PRO A 174 4.35 -12.55 12.23
C PRO A 174 5.23 -12.23 13.45
N TRP A 175 6.46 -11.77 13.20
CA TRP A 175 7.37 -11.36 14.27
C TRP A 175 6.79 -10.23 15.11
N PRO A 176 7.06 -10.15 16.43
CA PRO A 176 6.79 -8.96 17.24
C PRO A 176 7.43 -7.70 16.64
N ILE A 177 6.82 -6.54 16.87
CA ILE A 177 7.32 -5.25 16.34
C ILE A 177 8.70 -4.90 16.92
N ASP A 178 8.93 -5.26 18.18
CA ASP A 178 10.13 -5.01 18.96
C ASP A 178 11.18 -6.14 18.86
N ALA A 179 10.97 -7.11 17.97
CA ALA A 179 11.95 -8.16 17.77
C ALA A 179 13.27 -7.57 17.26
N GLY A 180 14.39 -7.91 17.90
CA GLY A 180 15.73 -7.45 17.54
C GLY A 180 16.30 -8.01 16.22
N GLY A 181 15.43 -8.51 15.33
CA GLY A 181 15.79 -9.04 14.02
C GLY A 181 14.63 -9.78 13.35
N HIS A 182 14.44 -9.53 12.05
CA HIS A 182 13.48 -10.22 11.19
C HIS A 182 14.27 -11.10 10.21
N VAL A 183 14.10 -12.42 10.32
CA VAL A 183 14.88 -13.38 9.51
C VAL A 183 14.09 -13.71 8.24
N ILE A 184 14.12 -12.79 7.29
CA ILE A 184 13.32 -12.84 6.05
C ILE A 184 13.61 -14.11 5.25
N ASP A 185 14.88 -14.54 5.15
CA ASP A 185 15.26 -15.71 4.34
C ASP A 185 14.54 -17.00 4.78
N LYS A 186 14.29 -17.15 6.08
CA LYS A 186 13.57 -18.31 6.62
C LYS A 186 12.11 -18.38 6.17
N CYS A 187 11.52 -17.26 5.79
CA CYS A 187 10.15 -17.23 5.27
C CYS A 187 10.08 -17.77 3.83
N MET A 188 11.20 -17.89 3.12
CA MET A 188 11.31 -18.41 1.76
C MET A 188 12.00 -19.79 1.70
N ASP A 189 12.81 -20.13 2.70
CA ASP A 189 13.59 -21.37 2.77
C ASP A 189 12.75 -22.56 3.30
N GLY A 190 11.88 -23.10 2.44
CA GLY A 190 11.06 -24.27 2.76
C GLY A 190 10.25 -24.79 1.58
N THR A 191 9.53 -25.91 1.79
CA THR A 191 8.81 -26.61 0.71
C THR A 191 7.31 -26.42 0.71
N SER A 192 6.73 -25.83 1.77
CA SER A 192 5.29 -25.61 1.85
C SER A 192 4.84 -24.46 0.95
N TRP A 193 3.53 -24.41 0.70
CA TRP A 193 2.94 -23.38 -0.16
C TRP A 193 3.24 -21.96 0.32
N VAL A 194 3.34 -21.70 1.64
CA VAL A 194 3.64 -20.35 2.16
C VAL A 194 5.07 -19.92 1.82
N HIS A 195 6.05 -20.85 1.87
CA HIS A 195 7.42 -20.55 1.44
C HIS A 195 7.47 -20.25 -0.05
N LYS A 196 6.72 -20.99 -0.86
CA LYS A 196 6.58 -20.74 -2.31
C LYS A 196 5.92 -19.39 -2.58
N ALA A 197 4.87 -19.04 -1.83
CA ALA A 197 4.21 -17.73 -1.93
C ALA A 197 5.18 -16.59 -1.58
N ASN A 198 6.01 -16.76 -0.55
CA ASN A 198 7.03 -15.79 -0.16
C ASN A 198 8.19 -15.70 -1.17
N CYS A 199 8.60 -16.82 -1.78
CA CYS A 199 9.55 -16.77 -2.90
C CYS A 199 9.03 -15.92 -4.07
N VAL A 200 7.71 -15.90 -4.29
CA VAL A 200 7.08 -15.00 -5.26
C VAL A 200 7.01 -13.56 -4.73
N TYR A 201 6.35 -13.32 -3.59
CA TYR A 201 6.02 -11.97 -3.14
C TYR A 201 7.21 -11.25 -2.49
N THR A 202 7.84 -11.88 -1.51
CA THR A 202 9.03 -11.36 -0.82
C THR A 202 10.23 -11.37 -1.77
N GLY A 203 10.42 -12.47 -2.52
CA GLY A 203 11.49 -12.58 -3.50
C GLY A 203 11.42 -11.51 -4.59
N TYR A 204 10.23 -11.20 -5.11
CA TYR A 204 10.02 -10.07 -6.02
C TYR A 204 10.49 -8.76 -5.41
N SER A 205 10.09 -8.50 -4.16
CA SER A 205 10.41 -7.26 -3.45
C SER A 205 11.93 -7.10 -3.28
N LEU A 206 12.61 -8.14 -2.78
CA LEU A 206 14.06 -8.13 -2.60
C LEU A 206 14.82 -7.91 -3.92
N LYS A 207 14.40 -8.60 -5.00
CA LYS A 207 15.08 -8.50 -6.31
C LYS A 207 14.92 -7.14 -6.98
N ASN A 208 13.86 -6.40 -6.65
CA ASN A 208 13.65 -5.04 -7.14
C ASN A 208 14.17 -3.97 -6.17
N GLY A 209 14.84 -4.34 -5.08
CA GLY A 209 15.38 -3.42 -4.09
C GLY A 209 14.31 -2.73 -3.23
N PHE A 210 13.10 -3.31 -3.18
CA PHE A 210 12.01 -2.83 -2.34
C PHE A 210 12.23 -3.24 -0.88
N VAL A 211 11.66 -2.46 0.02
CA VAL A 211 11.82 -2.66 1.46
C VAL A 211 10.87 -3.77 1.92
N VAL A 212 11.44 -4.81 2.52
CA VAL A 212 10.71 -5.89 3.19
C VAL A 212 10.76 -5.66 4.70
N GLY A 213 9.62 -5.73 5.39
CA GLY A 213 9.53 -5.33 6.80
C GLY A 213 9.29 -3.82 6.97
N LEU A 214 8.65 -3.19 5.99
CA LEU A 214 8.33 -1.76 6.00
C LEU A 214 7.49 -1.38 7.22
N THR A 215 6.58 -2.26 7.67
CA THR A 215 5.76 -1.97 8.86
C THR A 215 6.58 -1.89 10.16
N ILE A 216 7.83 -2.37 10.16
CA ILE A 216 8.77 -2.23 11.29
C ILE A 216 9.64 -1.00 11.12
N CYS A 217 10.20 -0.76 9.93
CA CYS A 217 11.21 0.30 9.74
C CYS A 217 10.63 1.69 9.41
N LEU A 218 9.37 1.78 8.94
CA LEU A 218 8.78 3.05 8.48
C LEU A 218 8.74 4.12 9.57
N ARG A 219 8.53 3.74 10.85
CA ARG A 219 8.66 4.66 11.99
C ARG A 219 10.03 5.35 12.01
N GLY A 220 11.11 4.57 11.92
CA GLY A 220 12.47 5.10 11.94
C GLY A 220 12.77 5.94 10.69
N MET A 221 12.24 5.56 9.53
CA MET A 221 12.37 6.36 8.30
C MET A 221 11.66 7.71 8.41
N LEU A 222 10.45 7.75 8.97
CA LEU A 222 9.71 8.99 9.26
C LEU A 222 10.47 9.87 10.23
N GLU A 223 10.97 9.30 11.33
CA GLU A 223 11.76 10.04 12.34
C GLU A 223 13.03 10.66 11.75
N GLN A 224 13.75 9.91 10.89
CA GLN A 224 14.92 10.43 10.17
C GLN A 224 14.57 11.54 9.17
N ALA A 225 13.37 11.50 8.59
CA ALA A 225 12.87 12.52 7.67
C ALA A 225 12.31 13.78 8.39
N GLY A 226 12.43 13.88 9.72
CA GLY A 226 11.98 15.03 10.49
C GLY A 226 10.51 14.98 10.88
N PHE A 227 9.96 13.79 11.05
CA PHE A 227 8.61 13.59 11.56
C PHE A 227 8.63 13.04 12.99
N VAL A 228 7.59 13.35 13.76
CA VAL A 228 7.31 12.72 15.05
C VAL A 228 6.07 11.86 14.88
N VAL A 229 6.21 10.54 15.03
CA VAL A 229 5.08 9.61 14.93
C VAL A 229 4.23 9.69 16.19
N GLU A 230 3.02 10.22 16.07
CA GLU A 230 2.07 10.48 17.17
C GLU A 230 1.13 9.31 17.44
N ASP A 231 0.74 8.58 16.39
CA ASP A 231 -0.09 7.38 16.47
C ASP A 231 0.40 6.36 15.43
N SER A 232 0.38 5.09 15.79
CA SER A 232 0.66 4.00 14.88
C SER A 232 0.12 2.69 15.42
N GLN A 233 -0.57 1.92 14.58
CA GLN A 233 -0.97 0.58 14.96
C GLN A 233 -0.72 -0.42 13.84
N ARG A 234 -0.43 -1.65 14.26
CA ARG A 234 -0.23 -2.79 13.37
C ARG A 234 -1.51 -3.62 13.28
N GLY A 235 -2.04 -3.74 12.07
CA GLY A 235 -3.16 -4.60 11.74
C GLY A 235 -2.69 -5.93 11.16
N LEU A 236 -3.40 -7.01 11.47
CA LEU A 236 -3.16 -8.31 10.86
C LEU A 236 -4.22 -8.56 9.79
N ALA A 237 -3.81 -8.48 8.54
CA ALA A 237 -4.68 -8.80 7.41
C ALA A 237 -4.78 -10.33 7.29
N ALA A 238 -6.00 -10.85 7.32
CA ALA A 238 -6.26 -12.28 7.14
C ALA A 238 -6.46 -12.60 5.65
N VAL A 239 -6.05 -13.80 5.26
CA VAL A 239 -6.27 -14.36 3.91
C VAL A 239 -6.98 -15.71 4.04
N GLY A 240 -7.99 -15.93 3.22
CA GLY A 240 -8.76 -17.19 3.19
C GLY A 240 -9.53 -17.43 4.49
N LYS A 241 -9.65 -18.70 4.90
CA LYS A 241 -10.49 -19.10 6.05
C LYS A 241 -10.11 -18.40 7.38
N VAL A 242 -8.88 -17.89 7.49
CA VAL A 242 -8.39 -17.14 8.67
C VAL A 242 -9.22 -15.85 8.88
N CYS A 243 -9.86 -15.31 7.83
CA CYS A 243 -10.79 -14.20 7.94
C CYS A 243 -11.99 -14.50 8.86
N ARG A 244 -12.38 -15.76 9.01
CA ARG A 244 -13.53 -16.17 9.86
C ARG A 244 -13.25 -16.03 11.36
N SER A 245 -12.00 -16.17 11.78
CA SER A 245 -11.58 -16.12 13.18
C SER A 245 -10.92 -14.79 13.57
N ARG A 246 -10.35 -14.06 12.59
CA ARG A 246 -9.70 -12.77 12.81
C ARG A 246 -10.69 -11.61 12.85
N LYS A 247 -10.26 -10.57 13.58
CA LYS A 247 -11.01 -9.33 13.76
C LYS A 247 -10.13 -8.13 13.43
N GLY A 248 -10.77 -7.04 13.02
CA GLY A 248 -10.14 -5.74 12.92
C GLY A 248 -9.72 -5.20 14.29
N LEU A 249 -8.96 -4.10 14.31
CA LEU A 249 -8.49 -3.46 15.53
C LEU A 249 -9.62 -2.96 16.43
N ASP A 250 -10.80 -2.69 15.88
CA ASP A 250 -12.03 -2.36 16.61
C ASP A 250 -12.82 -3.59 17.11
N GLY A 251 -12.33 -4.80 16.84
CA GLY A 251 -13.03 -6.06 17.14
C GLY A 251 -14.09 -6.45 16.11
N GLY A 252 -14.24 -5.71 15.01
CA GLY A 252 -15.13 -6.01 13.89
C GLY A 252 -14.73 -7.31 13.15
N SER A 253 -15.71 -8.03 12.61
CA SER A 253 -15.46 -9.29 11.91
C SER A 253 -14.84 -9.06 10.54
N LEU A 254 -13.82 -9.86 10.19
CA LEU A 254 -13.22 -9.87 8.85
C LEU A 254 -13.80 -10.95 7.93
N ALA A 255 -14.78 -11.74 8.40
CA ALA A 255 -15.30 -12.91 7.67
C ALA A 255 -15.84 -12.56 6.27
N ALA A 256 -16.40 -11.36 6.10
CA ALA A 256 -16.94 -10.90 4.80
C ALA A 256 -15.86 -10.73 3.71
N TYR A 257 -14.58 -10.69 4.10
CA TYR A 257 -13.46 -10.53 3.18
C TYR A 257 -12.75 -11.84 2.84
N GLU A 258 -13.25 -13.00 3.29
CA GLU A 258 -12.62 -14.29 3.03
C GLU A 258 -12.34 -14.53 1.54
N ASP A 259 -13.37 -14.51 0.69
CA ASP A 259 -13.21 -14.78 -0.74
C ASP A 259 -12.33 -13.73 -1.40
N PHE A 260 -12.62 -12.44 -1.14
CA PHE A 260 -11.87 -11.34 -1.71
C PHE A 260 -10.39 -11.34 -1.30
N SER A 261 -10.07 -11.71 -0.07
CA SER A 261 -8.68 -11.74 0.41
C SER A 261 -7.81 -12.70 -0.38
N VAL A 262 -8.39 -13.82 -0.83
CA VAL A 262 -7.72 -14.78 -1.71
C VAL A 262 -7.69 -14.26 -3.14
N GLU A 263 -8.82 -13.77 -3.68
CA GLU A 263 -8.89 -13.18 -5.02
C GLU A 263 -7.86 -12.08 -5.23
N ASN A 264 -7.64 -11.25 -4.19
CA ASN A 264 -6.67 -10.18 -4.20
C ASN A 264 -5.25 -10.69 -4.44
N MET A 265 -4.85 -11.78 -3.77
CA MET A 265 -3.53 -12.38 -3.95
C MET A 265 -3.45 -13.22 -5.23
N ASP A 266 -4.53 -13.89 -5.61
CA ASP A 266 -4.66 -14.63 -6.87
C ASP A 266 -4.49 -13.71 -8.09
N LEU A 267 -4.85 -12.42 -7.99
CA LEU A 267 -4.55 -11.45 -9.04
C LEU A 267 -3.09 -11.00 -9.00
N LEU A 268 -2.55 -10.69 -7.82
CA LEU A 268 -1.23 -10.08 -7.69
C LEU A 268 -0.08 -11.06 -8.00
N LEU A 269 -0.09 -12.24 -7.36
CA LEU A 269 1.04 -13.18 -7.39
C LEU A 269 1.40 -13.66 -8.80
N PRO A 270 0.45 -13.97 -9.70
CA PRO A 270 0.79 -14.36 -11.07
C PRO A 270 1.51 -13.27 -11.86
N HIS A 271 1.17 -11.99 -11.67
CA HIS A 271 1.87 -10.88 -12.33
C HIS A 271 3.31 -10.75 -11.84
N LEU A 272 3.53 -10.89 -10.52
CA LEU A 272 4.87 -10.87 -9.93
C LEU A 272 5.72 -12.05 -10.42
N ALA A 273 5.15 -13.25 -10.41
CA ALA A 273 5.81 -14.47 -10.87
C ALA A 273 6.18 -14.39 -12.36
N ALA A 274 5.23 -13.98 -13.21
CA ALA A 274 5.46 -13.81 -14.65
C ALA A 274 6.60 -12.81 -14.93
N GLY A 275 6.58 -11.65 -14.27
CA GLY A 275 7.63 -10.64 -14.44
C GLY A 275 9.01 -11.12 -14.02
N MET A 276 9.12 -11.95 -12.98
CA MET A 276 10.41 -12.56 -12.60
C MET A 276 10.81 -13.69 -13.53
N PHE A 277 9.86 -14.51 -13.96
CA PHE A 277 10.09 -15.64 -14.88
C PHE A 277 10.63 -15.16 -16.22
N GLU A 278 10.03 -14.11 -16.81
CA GLU A 278 10.51 -13.48 -18.05
C GLU A 278 11.95 -12.97 -17.93
N LYS A 279 12.32 -12.46 -16.75
CA LYS A 279 13.68 -11.99 -16.44
C LYS A 279 14.63 -13.10 -16.01
N GLN A 280 14.19 -14.37 -15.95
CA GLN A 280 14.94 -15.51 -15.43
C GLN A 280 15.44 -15.31 -13.99
N THR A 281 14.60 -14.68 -13.18
CA THR A 281 14.89 -14.33 -11.78
C THR A 281 13.93 -14.97 -10.79
N LEU A 282 12.93 -15.72 -11.23
CA LEU A 282 12.04 -16.44 -10.31
C LEU A 282 12.81 -17.63 -9.70
N GLU A 283 13.01 -17.62 -8.38
CA GLU A 283 13.69 -18.69 -7.65
C GLU A 283 12.74 -19.31 -6.62
N VAL A 284 12.53 -20.62 -6.70
CA VAL A 284 11.65 -21.36 -5.78
C VAL A 284 12.22 -22.77 -5.52
N PRO A 285 12.78 -23.07 -4.33
CA PRO A 285 13.22 -22.14 -3.29
C PRO A 285 14.38 -21.24 -3.75
N PRO A 286 14.88 -20.29 -2.92
CA PRO A 286 16.04 -19.48 -3.25
C PRO A 286 17.24 -20.32 -3.74
N GLY A 287 17.91 -19.85 -4.79
CA GLY A 287 18.98 -20.57 -5.49
C GLY A 287 18.51 -21.51 -6.61
N ASN A 288 17.22 -21.86 -6.68
CA ASN A 288 16.67 -22.74 -7.72
C ASN A 288 15.81 -21.95 -8.71
N ILE A 289 16.41 -21.56 -9.84
CA ILE A 289 15.73 -20.77 -10.87
C ILE A 289 14.65 -21.63 -11.56
N VAL A 290 13.43 -21.08 -11.64
CA VAL A 290 12.31 -21.66 -12.37
C VAL A 290 12.45 -21.30 -13.85
N THR A 291 12.74 -22.30 -14.69
CA THR A 291 12.99 -22.12 -16.13
C THR A 291 11.82 -22.58 -17.01
N GLU A 292 10.91 -23.39 -16.48
CA GLU A 292 9.77 -23.94 -17.21
C GLU A 292 8.46 -23.29 -16.77
N LYS A 293 7.66 -22.84 -17.74
CA LYS A 293 6.36 -22.20 -17.49
C LYS A 293 5.41 -23.13 -16.73
N MET A 294 5.42 -24.42 -17.05
CA MET A 294 4.63 -25.44 -16.36
C MET A 294 4.95 -25.50 -14.85
N VAL A 295 6.24 -25.44 -14.48
CA VAL A 295 6.66 -25.44 -13.08
C VAL A 295 6.20 -24.17 -12.36
N MET A 296 6.27 -23.01 -13.01
CA MET A 296 5.71 -21.77 -12.44
C MET A 296 4.20 -21.88 -12.20
N ASP A 297 3.46 -22.46 -13.14
CA ASP A 297 2.01 -22.65 -13.03
C ASP A 297 1.65 -23.64 -11.90
N GLU A 298 2.43 -24.72 -11.74
CA GLU A 298 2.29 -25.66 -10.62
C GLU A 298 2.53 -24.97 -9.26
N ILE A 299 3.56 -24.13 -9.16
CA ILE A 299 3.85 -23.34 -7.96
C ILE A 299 2.67 -22.43 -7.61
N LEU A 300 2.16 -21.68 -8.59
CA LEU A 300 1.05 -20.75 -8.39
C LEU A 300 -0.24 -21.50 -7.98
N ASN A 301 -0.50 -22.66 -8.59
CA ASN A 301 -1.66 -23.50 -8.24
C ASN A 301 -1.58 -24.05 -6.81
N GLU A 302 -0.39 -24.47 -6.37
CA GLU A 302 -0.18 -24.91 -4.99
C GLU A 302 -0.37 -23.76 -3.99
N VAL A 303 0.15 -22.57 -4.30
CA VAL A 303 -0.03 -21.35 -3.49
C VAL A 303 -1.51 -20.99 -3.39
N GLN A 304 -2.24 -20.97 -4.50
CA GLN A 304 -3.68 -20.70 -4.52
C GLN A 304 -4.46 -21.73 -3.69
N THR A 305 -4.14 -23.01 -3.85
CA THR A 305 -4.79 -24.10 -3.10
C THR A 305 -4.54 -23.95 -1.60
N GLY A 306 -3.29 -23.67 -1.21
CA GLY A 306 -2.89 -23.45 0.18
C GLY A 306 -3.54 -22.22 0.81
N MET A 307 -3.56 -21.08 0.10
CA MET A 307 -4.25 -19.87 0.59
C MET A 307 -5.75 -20.12 0.85
N ARG A 308 -6.42 -20.91 0.00
CA ARG A 308 -7.84 -21.26 0.18
C ARG A 308 -8.04 -22.28 1.30
N ALA A 309 -7.22 -23.31 1.36
CA ALA A 309 -7.38 -24.43 2.28
C ALA A 309 -6.92 -24.10 3.70
N ASP A 310 -5.79 -23.40 3.85
CA ASP A 310 -5.10 -23.14 5.11
C ASP A 310 -5.25 -21.68 5.55
N GLY A 311 -5.29 -20.75 4.59
CA GLY A 311 -5.27 -19.32 4.86
C GLY A 311 -3.90 -18.82 5.33
N ALA A 312 -3.76 -17.51 5.40
CA ALA A 312 -2.53 -16.86 5.82
C ALA A 312 -2.80 -15.53 6.53
N ILE A 313 -1.73 -14.95 7.04
CA ILE A 313 -1.69 -13.65 7.68
C ILE A 313 -0.67 -12.79 6.93
N LEU A 314 -1.09 -11.58 6.57
CA LEU A 314 -0.22 -10.49 6.13
C LEU A 314 -0.21 -9.42 7.23
N VAL A 315 0.83 -8.60 7.22
CA VAL A 315 0.99 -7.52 8.19
C VAL A 315 0.77 -6.20 7.50
N GLY A 316 -0.08 -5.35 8.09
CA GLY A 316 -0.22 -3.94 7.75
C GLY A 316 0.06 -3.06 8.96
N ALA A 317 0.45 -1.82 8.74
CA ALA A 317 0.48 -0.80 9.77
C ALA A 317 0.09 0.55 9.21
N TYR A 318 -0.53 1.38 10.03
CA TYR A 318 -0.70 2.80 9.75
C TYR A 318 0.16 3.64 10.68
N PHE A 319 0.51 4.84 10.21
CA PHE A 319 1.31 5.83 10.91
C PHE A 319 0.68 7.21 10.72
N VAL A 320 0.43 7.90 11.82
CA VAL A 320 0.13 9.32 11.87
C VAL A 320 1.36 10.01 12.42
N ALA A 321 2.02 10.81 11.59
CA ALA A 321 3.23 11.51 11.98
C ALA A 321 3.12 13.00 11.68
N ARG A 322 3.67 13.83 12.55
CA ARG A 322 3.66 15.28 12.43
C ARG A 322 5.04 15.78 12.04
N LYS A 323 5.11 16.67 11.07
CA LYS A 323 6.36 17.35 10.71
C LYS A 323 6.81 18.23 11.88
N SER A 324 8.04 18.00 12.36
CA SER A 324 8.67 18.80 13.44
C SER A 324 8.91 20.25 13.05
#